data_AF-A0A9P6LTH1-F1
#
_entry.id   AF-A0A9P6LTH1-F1
#
_cell.length_a   1.000
_cell.length_b   1.000
_cell.length_c   1.000
_cell.angle_alpha   90.00
_cell.angle_beta   90.00
_cell.angle_gamma   90.00
#
_symmetry.space_group_name_H-M   'P 1'
#
loop_
_entity.id
_entity.type
_entity.pdbx_description
1 polymer ?
#
loop_
_entity_poly.entity_id
_entity_poly.type
_entity_poly.pdbx_seq_one_letter_code
_entity_poly.pdbx_strand_id
1 'polypeptide(L)'
;IGETIKRRNKRLVDYDAARSKVRKLVEKPSEDAAKLPKAENEANNLRELYETMNAQLTSELPKVIDSRVAYLDPSFEAVVKSQLSFSQDAHNTLEDLRQFFPPETEGYELEEAVEGILAQMRELSICGLA
;
A
#
# COMPACT_ATOMS: atom_id res chain seq x y z
N ILE A 1 -4.91 7.15 -13.84
CA ILE A 1 -4.33 8.47 -13.45
C ILE A 1 -2.91 8.64 -13.99
N GLY A 2 -1.96 7.75 -13.70
CA GLY A 2 -0.57 7.88 -14.16
C GLY A 2 -0.41 8.06 -15.69
N GLU A 3 -1.09 7.25 -16.50
CA GLU A 3 -1.08 7.40 -17.97
C GLU A 3 -1.72 8.71 -18.45
N THR A 4 -2.71 9.24 -17.73
CA THR A 4 -3.32 10.54 -18.06
C THR A 4 -2.35 11.69 -17.76
N ILE A 5 -1.60 11.62 -16.66
CA ILE A 5 -0.54 12.59 -16.33
C ILE A 5 0.56 12.58 -17.41
N LYS A 6 1.03 11.39 -17.82
CA LYS A 6 2.01 11.27 -18.92
C LYS A 6 1.49 11.90 -20.21
N ARG A 7 0.23 11.63 -20.58
CA ARG A 7 -0.41 12.23 -21.76
C ARG A 7 -0.50 13.75 -21.66
N ARG A 8 -0.93 14.31 -20.52
CA ARG A 8 -0.97 15.76 -20.28
C ARG A 8 0.42 16.39 -20.44
N ASN A 9 1.46 15.75 -19.93
CA ASN A 9 2.83 16.26 -20.06
C ASN A 9 3.32 16.25 -21.51
N LYS A 10 3.00 15.20 -22.29
CA LYS A 10 3.29 15.20 -23.73
C LYS A 10 2.57 16.35 -24.45
N ARG A 11 1.28 16.57 -24.14
CA ARG A 11 0.50 17.67 -24.74
C ARG A 11 1.06 19.05 -24.39
N LEU A 12 1.60 19.23 -23.18
CA LEU A 12 2.28 20.46 -22.80
C LEU A 12 3.51 20.73 -23.68
N VAL A 13 4.36 19.71 -23.89
CA VAL A 13 5.54 19.82 -24.74
C VAL A 13 5.17 20.16 -26.19
N ASP A 14 4.14 19.48 -26.73
CA ASP A 14 3.65 19.75 -28.09
C ASP A 14 3.14 21.20 -28.22
N TYR A 15 2.37 21.67 -27.23
CA TYR A 15 1.85 23.04 -27.18
C TYR A 15 2.98 24.09 -27.08
N ASP A 16 3.96 23.88 -26.21
CA ASP A 16 5.11 24.79 -26.04
C ASP A 16 5.93 24.89 -27.34
N ALA A 17 6.12 23.78 -28.05
CA ALA A 17 6.78 23.76 -29.34
C ALA A 17 6.01 24.58 -30.39
N ALA A 18 4.69 24.42 -30.48
CA ALA A 18 3.85 25.19 -31.39
C ALA A 18 3.83 26.68 -31.05
N ARG A 19 3.77 27.04 -29.76
CA ARG A 19 3.86 28.42 -29.28
C ARG A 19 5.22 29.06 -29.63
N SER A 20 6.31 28.31 -29.51
CA SER A 20 7.65 28.75 -29.93
C SER A 20 7.72 29.01 -31.44
N LYS A 21 7.08 28.16 -32.26
CA LYS A 21 6.96 28.33 -33.71
C LYS A 21 6.19 29.60 -34.07
N VAL A 22 5.06 29.88 -33.42
CA VAL A 22 4.30 31.13 -33.59
C VAL A 22 5.17 32.34 -33.25
N ARG A 23 5.85 32.33 -32.09
CA ARG A 23 6.73 33.42 -31.67
C ARG A 23 7.81 33.74 -32.72
N LYS A 24 8.45 32.71 -33.29
CA LYS A 24 9.46 32.89 -34.34
C LYS A 24 8.89 33.52 -35.60
N LEU A 25 7.66 33.17 -36.00
CA LEU A 25 6.99 33.74 -37.17
C LEU A 25 6.52 35.18 -36.93
N VAL A 26 6.22 35.56 -35.69
CA VAL A 26 5.93 36.95 -35.31
C VAL A 26 7.19 37.80 -35.32
N GLU A 27 8.28 37.31 -34.71
CA GLU A 27 9.57 38.03 -34.66
C GLU A 27 10.22 38.16 -36.03
N LYS A 28 10.08 37.13 -36.89
CA LYS A 28 10.55 37.13 -38.27
C LYS A 28 9.42 36.68 -39.21
N PRO A 29 8.62 37.64 -39.73
CA PRO A 29 7.54 37.34 -40.66
C PRO A 29 8.03 36.59 -41.90
N SER A 30 7.22 35.63 -42.36
CA SER A 30 7.49 34.93 -43.62
C SER A 30 6.89 35.70 -44.79
N GLU A 31 7.51 35.58 -45.96
CA GLU A 31 6.93 36.00 -47.25
C GLU A 31 5.57 35.34 -47.55
N ASP A 32 5.33 34.14 -47.01
CA ASP A 32 4.05 33.46 -47.09
C ASP A 32 3.13 33.89 -45.94
N ALA A 33 2.21 34.80 -46.26
CA ALA A 33 1.22 35.34 -45.34
C ALA A 33 0.30 34.28 -44.70
N ALA A 34 0.18 33.08 -45.29
CA ALA A 34 -0.63 32.01 -44.74
C ALA A 34 0.06 31.21 -43.62
N LYS A 35 1.40 31.32 -43.45
CA LYS A 35 2.14 30.53 -42.45
C LYS A 35 1.83 30.90 -41.02
N LEU A 36 1.75 32.20 -40.72
CA LEU A 36 1.47 32.66 -39.36
C LEU A 36 0.05 32.24 -38.91
N PRO A 37 -1.03 32.51 -39.66
CA PRO A 37 -2.38 32.05 -39.30
C PRO A 37 -2.48 30.53 -39.11
N LYS A 38 -1.79 29.74 -39.94
CA LYS A 38 -1.76 28.27 -39.79
C LYS A 38 -1.06 27.84 -38.49
N ALA A 39 0.07 28.45 -38.17
CA ALA A 39 0.80 28.15 -36.94
C ALA A 39 0.01 28.58 -35.69
N GLU A 40 -0.70 29.71 -35.74
CA GLU A 40 -1.60 30.16 -34.66
C GLU A 40 -2.76 29.20 -34.45
N ASN A 41 -3.40 28.73 -35.53
CA ASN A 41 -4.47 27.74 -35.44
C ASN A 41 -3.97 26.42 -34.86
N GLU A 42 -2.79 25.94 -35.29
CA GLU A 42 -2.14 24.75 -34.73
C GLU A 42 -1.86 24.90 -33.23
N ALA A 43 -1.31 26.05 -32.81
CA ALA A 43 -1.03 26.33 -31.40
C ALA A 43 -2.31 26.40 -30.56
N ASN A 44 -3.38 26.99 -31.08
CA ASN A 44 -4.69 27.06 -30.40
C ASN A 44 -5.30 25.67 -30.21
N ASN A 45 -5.27 24.81 -31.24
CA ASN A 45 -5.76 23.44 -31.13
C ASN A 45 -4.99 22.65 -30.06
N LEU A 46 -3.65 22.77 -30.03
CA LEU A 46 -2.83 22.09 -29.04
C LEU A 46 -3.03 22.65 -27.62
N ARG A 47 -3.27 23.96 -27.50
CA ARG A 47 -3.64 24.61 -26.23
C ARG A 47 -4.91 23.99 -25.66
N GLU A 48 -5.98 23.90 -26.46
CA GLU A 48 -7.27 23.35 -26.01
C GLU A 48 -7.15 21.90 -25.54
N LEU A 49 -6.41 21.07 -26.28
CA LEU A 49 -6.15 19.67 -25.90
C LEU A 49 -5.39 19.57 -24.57
N TYR A 50 -4.37 20.41 -24.38
CA TYR A 50 -3.62 20.47 -23.13
C TYR A 50 -4.49 20.98 -21.96
N GLU A 51 -5.18 22.09 -22.14
CA GLU A 51 -5.99 22.74 -21.11
C GLU A 51 -7.13 21.83 -20.63
N THR A 52 -7.77 21.11 -21.55
CA THR A 52 -8.81 20.13 -21.22
C THR A 52 -8.27 19.05 -20.28
N MET A 53 -7.12 18.43 -20.63
CA MET A 53 -6.51 17.41 -19.77
C MET A 53 -6.00 17.99 -18.44
N ASN A 54 -5.44 19.20 -18.50
CA ASN A 54 -4.92 19.87 -17.31
C ASN A 54 -6.04 20.18 -16.33
N ALA A 55 -7.14 20.78 -16.78
CA ALA A 55 -8.30 21.10 -15.96
C ALA A 55 -8.91 19.85 -15.31
N GLN A 56 -9.03 18.76 -16.08
CA GLN A 56 -9.49 17.48 -15.56
C GLN A 56 -8.58 17.00 -14.42
N LEU A 57 -7.26 16.92 -14.65
CA LEU A 57 -6.33 16.44 -13.64
C LEU A 57 -6.28 17.34 -12.39
N THR A 58 -6.33 18.67 -12.57
CA THR A 58 -6.36 19.62 -11.46
C THR A 58 -7.62 19.47 -10.60
N SER A 59 -8.76 19.10 -11.21
CA SER A 59 -10.01 18.82 -10.50
C SER A 59 -10.03 17.45 -9.82
N GLU A 60 -9.47 16.43 -10.46
CA GLU A 60 -9.57 15.04 -10.00
C GLU A 60 -8.50 14.65 -8.97
N LEU A 61 -7.25 15.09 -9.14
CA LEU A 61 -6.15 14.67 -8.25
C LEU A 61 -6.39 14.99 -6.77
N PRO A 62 -6.88 16.19 -6.38
CA PRO A 62 -7.20 16.47 -4.99
C PRO A 62 -8.25 15.50 -4.42
N LYS A 63 -9.29 15.18 -5.20
CA LYS A 63 -10.36 14.26 -4.77
C LYS A 63 -9.83 12.87 -4.46
N VAL A 64 -8.87 12.38 -5.26
CA VAL A 64 -8.22 11.08 -5.05
C VAL A 64 -7.34 11.09 -3.80
N ILE A 65 -6.66 12.22 -3.53
CA ILE A 65 -5.88 12.38 -2.31
C ILE A 65 -6.81 12.41 -1.09
N ASP A 66 -7.93 13.12 -1.18
CA ASP A 66 -8.90 13.23 -0.08
C ASP A 66 -9.61 11.89 0.20
N SER A 67 -9.85 11.06 -0.83
CA SER A 67 -10.43 9.73 -0.64
C SER A 67 -9.53 8.76 0.14
N ARG A 68 -8.26 9.11 0.41
CA ARG A 68 -7.33 8.25 1.18
C ARG A 68 -7.87 7.91 2.56
N VAL A 69 -8.53 8.86 3.23
CA VAL A 69 -9.02 8.66 4.61
C VAL A 69 -10.16 7.65 4.60
N ALA A 70 -11.16 7.90 3.74
CA ALA A 70 -12.31 7.00 3.56
C ALA A 70 -11.92 5.60 3.09
N TYR A 71 -10.76 5.44 2.45
CA TYR A 71 -10.23 4.14 2.04
C TYR A 71 -9.40 3.46 3.15
N LEU A 72 -8.48 4.21 3.78
CA LEU A 72 -7.53 3.65 4.73
C LEU A 72 -8.17 3.35 6.08
N ASP A 73 -9.06 4.21 6.60
CA ASP A 73 -9.70 4.02 7.90
C ASP A 73 -10.41 2.66 8.01
N PRO A 74 -11.36 2.30 7.13
CA PRO A 74 -12.00 0.98 7.19
C PRO A 74 -11.04 -0.17 6.87
N SER A 75 -10.01 0.06 6.06
CA SER A 75 -9.00 -0.96 5.74
C SER A 75 -8.18 -1.33 6.99
N PHE A 76 -7.70 -0.34 7.74
CA PHE A 76 -6.97 -0.57 8.98
C PHE A 76 -7.89 -1.10 10.08
N GLU A 77 -9.12 -0.59 10.19
CA GLU A 77 -10.11 -1.10 11.13
C GLU A 77 -10.37 -2.60 10.89
N ALA A 78 -10.54 -3.01 9.63
CA ALA A 78 -10.73 -4.41 9.27
C ALA A 78 -9.52 -5.27 9.69
N VAL A 79 -8.30 -4.81 9.42
CA VAL A 79 -7.07 -5.53 9.82
C VAL A 79 -6.99 -5.70 11.34
N VAL A 80 -7.22 -4.63 12.11
CA VAL A 80 -7.16 -4.68 13.58
C VAL A 80 -8.24 -5.61 14.13
N LYS A 81 -9.46 -5.53 13.60
CA LYS A 81 -10.56 -6.42 14.01
C LYS A 81 -10.28 -7.88 13.70
N SER A 82 -9.73 -8.17 12.51
CA SER A 82 -9.32 -9.53 12.15
C SER A 82 -8.24 -10.07 13.08
N GLN A 83 -7.23 -9.25 13.41
CA GLN A 83 -6.19 -9.63 14.36
C GLN A 83 -6.74 -9.87 15.77
N LEU A 84 -7.63 -9.00 16.24
CA LEU A 84 -8.30 -9.17 17.54
C LEU A 84 -9.09 -10.48 17.60
N SER A 85 -9.91 -10.76 16.58
CA SER A 85 -10.68 -12.01 16.49
C SER A 85 -9.74 -13.22 16.52
N PHE A 86 -8.70 -13.21 15.68
CA PHE A 86 -7.72 -14.30 15.64
C PHE A 86 -7.05 -14.53 17.00
N SER A 87 -6.61 -13.47 17.67
CA SER A 87 -5.96 -13.57 18.98
C SER A 87 -6.92 -14.07 20.06
N GLN A 88 -8.18 -13.65 20.03
CA GLN A 88 -9.22 -14.15 20.95
C GLN A 88 -9.50 -15.63 20.74
N ASP A 89 -9.68 -16.05 19.48
CA ASP A 89 -9.94 -17.45 19.14
C ASP A 89 -8.75 -18.34 19.51
N ALA A 90 -7.53 -17.88 19.23
CA ALA A 90 -6.31 -18.57 19.62
C ALA A 90 -6.17 -18.69 21.14
N HIS A 91 -6.44 -17.60 21.88
CA HIS A 91 -6.38 -17.61 23.34
C HIS A 91 -7.39 -18.61 23.93
N ASN A 92 -8.65 -18.54 23.50
CA ASN A 92 -9.69 -19.45 23.98
C ASN A 92 -9.34 -20.92 23.68
N THR A 93 -8.85 -21.20 22.47
CA THR A 93 -8.41 -22.55 22.08
C THR A 93 -7.27 -23.05 22.96
N LEU A 94 -6.28 -22.20 23.26
CA LEU A 94 -5.15 -22.57 24.11
C LEU A 94 -5.57 -22.74 25.58
N GLU A 95 -6.47 -21.89 26.09
CA GLU A 95 -6.98 -22.01 27.46
C GLU A 95 -7.80 -23.31 27.63
N ASP A 96 -8.61 -23.69 26.64
CA ASP A 96 -9.34 -24.96 26.64
C ASP A 96 -8.39 -26.17 26.66
N LEU A 97 -7.18 -26.03 26.08
CA LEU A 97 -6.16 -27.07 26.11
C LEU A 97 -5.43 -27.15 27.46
N ARG A 98 -5.42 -26.06 28.25
CA ARG A 98 -4.69 -25.97 29.52
C ARG A 98 -5.05 -27.10 30.50
N GLN A 99 -6.31 -27.53 30.52
CA GLN A 99 -6.79 -28.61 31.38
C GLN A 99 -6.14 -29.98 31.08
N PHE A 100 -5.59 -30.18 29.88
CA PHE A 100 -4.94 -31.43 29.50
C PHE A 100 -3.45 -31.47 29.86
N PHE A 101 -2.88 -30.32 30.24
CA PHE A 101 -1.51 -30.24 30.72
C PHE A 101 -1.50 -30.30 32.24
N PRO A 102 -0.48 -30.95 32.85
CA PRO A 102 -0.29 -30.83 34.29
C PRO A 102 -0.18 -29.35 34.68
N PRO A 103 -0.58 -28.95 35.90
CA PRO A 103 -0.37 -27.60 36.37
C PRO A 103 1.10 -27.22 36.18
N GLU A 104 1.37 -25.98 35.79
CA GLU A 104 2.74 -25.46 35.73
C GLU A 104 3.37 -25.60 37.11
N THR A 105 4.12 -26.67 37.34
CA THR A 105 4.98 -26.83 38.49
C THR A 105 6.16 -25.89 38.28
N GLU A 106 6.19 -24.78 39.02
CA GLU A 106 7.33 -23.86 39.02
C GLU A 106 8.32 -24.24 40.11
N GLY A 107 9.61 -24.26 39.77
CA GLY A 107 10.70 -24.43 40.73
C GLY A 107 10.73 -25.82 41.40
N TYR A 108 10.73 -25.82 42.73
CA TYR A 108 10.98 -27.00 43.57
C TYR A 108 9.98 -28.15 43.37
N GLU A 109 8.71 -27.84 43.05
CA GLU A 109 7.66 -28.86 42.90
C GLU A 109 7.87 -29.73 41.65
N LEU A 110 8.47 -29.17 40.59
CA LEU A 110 8.83 -29.94 39.40
C LEU A 110 10.03 -30.85 39.68
N GLU A 111 11.03 -30.36 40.41
CA GLU A 111 12.20 -31.16 40.80
C GLU A 111 11.80 -32.33 41.70
N GLU A 112 10.91 -32.10 42.67
CA GLU A 112 10.41 -33.15 43.57
C GLU A 112 9.57 -34.19 42.80
N ALA A 113 8.71 -33.75 41.87
CA ALA A 113 7.96 -34.66 41.00
C ALA A 113 8.88 -35.50 40.09
N VAL A 114 9.92 -34.89 39.53
CA VAL A 114 10.93 -35.58 38.70
C VAL A 114 11.73 -36.58 39.55
N GLU A 115 12.19 -36.20 40.75
CA GLU A 115 12.87 -37.12 41.66
C GLU A 115 11.98 -38.28 42.09
N GLY A 116 10.70 -38.02 42.38
CA GLY A 116 9.72 -39.05 42.71
C GLY A 116 9.53 -40.07 41.59
N ILE A 117 9.41 -39.62 40.33
CA ILE A 117 9.32 -40.49 39.16
C ILE A 117 10.62 -41.30 38.97
N LEU A 118 11.79 -40.66 39.11
CA LEU A 118 13.09 -41.35 39.01
C LEU A 118 13.29 -42.40 40.12
N ALA A 119 12.78 -42.16 41.32
CA ALA A 119 12.80 -43.13 42.41
C ALA A 119 11.90 -44.34 42.11
N GLN A 120 10.69 -44.10 41.60
CA GLN A 120 9.78 -45.17 41.16
C GLN A 120 10.40 -46.00 40.02
N MET A 121 11.10 -45.38 39.08
CA MET A 121 11.83 -46.09 38.02
C MET A 121 12.97 -46.96 38.56
N ARG A 122 13.65 -46.53 39.63
CA ARG A 122 14.67 -47.35 40.32
C ARG A 122 14.06 -48.53 41.06
N GLU A 123 12.90 -48.33 41.70
CA GLU A 123 12.17 -49.42 42.39
C GLU A 123 11.61 -50.45 41.40
N LEU A 124 11.22 -50.00 40.19
CA LEU A 124 10.79 -50.88 39.11
C LEU A 124 11.94 -51.64 38.44
N SER A 125 13.20 -51.30 38.73
CA SER A 125 14.37 -52.07 38.29
C SER A 125 14.50 -53.36 39.11
N ILE A 126 13.72 -54.37 38.72
CA ILE A 126 13.67 -55.72 39.31
C ILE A 126 14.96 -56.55 39.09
N CYS A 127 15.99 -56.02 38.43
CA CYS A 127 17.28 -56.69 38.31
C CYS A 127 18.29 -56.07 39.27
N GLY A 128 18.51 -56.75 40.39
CA GLY A 128 19.70 -56.55 41.21
C GLY A 128 20.96 -56.77 40.38
N LEU A 129 21.85 -55.79 40.40
CA LEU A 129 23.26 -56.02 40.14
C LEU A 129 23.94 -56.01 41.51
N ALA A 130 24.30 -57.22 41.94
CA ALA A 130 25.29 -57.47 42.98
C ALA A 130 26.66 -56.91 42.56
#